data_AF-A0A813I0Z4-F1
#
_entry.id   AF-A0A813I0Z4-F1
#
_cell.length_a   1.000
_cell.length_b   1.000
_cell.length_c   1.000
_cell.angle_alpha   90.00
_cell.angle_beta   90.00
_cell.angle_gamma   90.00
#
_symmetry.space_group_name_H-M   'P 1'
#
loop_
_entity.id
_entity.type
_entity.pdbx_description
1 polymer ?
#
loop_
_entity_poly.entity_id
_entity_poly.type
_entity_poly.pdbx_seq_one_letter_code
_entity_poly.pdbx_strand_id
1 'polypeptide(L)'
;MSSIGTLLKLSTFGESHGIGVGCILDGIPANLPLTELDVQPQLTRRRPGQSALTTPRNEADTVTILSGTENGLTLGTPIAMMVKNQDQRKFDYANTKEAPRPGHADYTYQVKYGLKATSGGGRASARETIGRVAAGAVAEKWMAQEYGMVISCWVSSVMNIDMPKDVAAALEADPPTREEIDTVGTLSEDVEKGVLTDMYGRKYSSKDGAPLDPSEVPADSLDFASGKMLYTRCPHPPTAAKMCAVIQQLRKEEDSTGGIVTCVVSGVPVGLGEPCFDKLEAELAKAMMSLPATKAFEIGQGFNCCRMRGSENNDLFVKGENGLLHSATNNAGGTLGGITSGEPIVFRVGIKPASSISQEQKTAHFDGTASVLLVKGRHDPCVLPRVPPLIEGMAALTMMDAALRQRARSGAPLQLLGESVKAKEVATEAFAQPPAKVRKLA
;
A
#
# COMPACT_ATOMS: atom_id res chain seq x y z
N MET A 1 13.87 13.01 -9.51
CA MET A 1 13.85 13.66 -8.19
C MET A 1 13.52 12.60 -7.15
N SER A 2 14.09 12.69 -5.96
CA SER A 2 13.98 11.66 -4.90
C SER A 2 13.02 12.07 -3.78
N SER A 3 12.19 13.07 -4.05
CA SER A 3 11.34 13.72 -3.06
C SER A 3 9.93 13.94 -3.58
N ILE A 4 8.96 13.96 -2.67
CA ILE A 4 7.54 14.23 -2.93
C ILE A 4 6.94 15.06 -1.78
N GLY A 5 5.91 15.84 -2.08
CA GLY A 5 5.21 16.71 -1.12
C GLY A 5 5.73 18.15 -1.10
N THR A 6 4.93 19.04 -0.50
CA THR A 6 5.17 20.50 -0.48
C THR A 6 5.56 21.00 0.90
N LEU A 7 4.65 20.91 1.89
CA LEU A 7 4.95 21.25 3.28
C LEU A 7 5.43 20.03 4.05
N LEU A 8 4.78 18.89 3.88
CA LEU A 8 5.30 17.59 4.31
C LEU A 8 6.13 17.00 3.17
N LYS A 9 7.46 17.09 3.28
CA LYS A 9 8.36 16.63 2.24
C LYS A 9 9.04 15.33 2.64
N LEU A 10 8.73 14.26 1.90
CA LEU A 10 9.47 13.02 1.96
C LEU A 10 10.64 13.07 0.98
N SER A 11 11.86 12.77 1.43
CA SER A 11 13.01 12.45 0.58
C SER A 11 13.54 11.07 0.92
N THR A 12 13.64 10.16 -0.04
CA THR A 12 14.19 8.82 0.20
C THR A 12 15.68 8.75 -0.14
N PHE A 13 16.40 7.76 0.38
CA PHE A 13 17.81 7.51 0.02
C PHE A 13 18.18 6.02 0.10
N GLY A 14 19.32 5.69 -0.51
CA GLY A 14 19.93 4.36 -0.48
C GLY A 14 19.49 3.43 -1.62
N GLU A 15 20.40 2.52 -1.97
CA GLU A 15 20.22 1.51 -3.00
C GLU A 15 20.00 0.12 -2.38
N SER A 16 19.37 -0.79 -3.13
CA SER A 16 19.11 -2.16 -2.65
C SER A 16 20.35 -2.98 -2.30
N HIS A 17 21.51 -2.60 -2.84
CA HIS A 17 22.79 -3.27 -2.58
C HIS A 17 23.75 -2.39 -1.75
N GLY A 18 23.29 -1.23 -1.29
CA GLY A 18 24.05 -0.38 -0.36
C GLY A 18 23.93 -0.87 1.09
N ILE A 19 24.58 -0.16 2.02
CA ILE A 19 24.57 -0.49 3.46
C ILE A 19 23.14 -0.47 4.04
N GLY A 20 22.31 0.45 3.57
CA GLY A 20 20.93 0.56 3.99
C GLY A 20 20.14 1.48 3.05
N VAL A 21 18.84 1.53 3.30
CA VAL A 21 17.91 2.45 2.66
C VAL A 21 17.18 3.24 3.75
N GLY A 22 16.61 4.38 3.39
CA GLY A 22 15.92 5.20 4.38
C GLY A 22 15.20 6.38 3.78
N CYS A 23 14.82 7.29 4.67
CA CYS A 23 14.16 8.54 4.30
C CYS A 23 14.44 9.66 5.30
N ILE A 24 14.17 10.88 4.83
CA ILE A 24 14.04 12.09 5.61
C ILE A 24 12.61 12.59 5.37
N LEU A 25 11.85 12.72 6.46
CA LEU A 25 10.51 13.32 6.45
C LEU A 25 10.60 14.69 7.12
N ASP A 26 10.43 15.74 6.33
CA ASP A 26 10.46 17.14 6.78
C ASP A 26 9.04 17.73 6.80
N GLY A 27 8.79 18.70 7.68
CA GLY A 27 7.48 19.34 7.87
C GLY A 27 6.54 18.63 8.83
N ILE A 28 7.04 17.68 9.62
CA ILE A 28 6.25 17.07 10.70
C ILE A 28 6.01 18.10 11.82
N PRO A 29 4.80 18.20 12.40
CA PRO A 29 4.60 19.00 13.61
C PRO A 29 5.37 18.45 14.82
N ALA A 30 5.70 19.32 15.77
CA ALA A 30 6.27 18.92 17.05
C ALA A 30 5.22 18.28 17.98
N ASN A 31 5.69 17.55 19.00
CA ASN A 31 4.91 16.91 20.06
C ASN A 31 4.04 15.72 19.63
N LEU A 32 4.30 15.11 18.47
CA LEU A 32 3.71 13.81 18.12
C LEU A 32 4.49 12.70 18.87
N PRO A 33 3.85 11.87 19.71
CA PRO A 33 4.50 10.69 20.26
C PRO A 33 4.96 9.78 19.13
N LEU A 34 6.26 9.46 19.06
CA LEU A 34 6.82 8.66 17.98
C LEU A 34 8.04 7.85 18.45
N THR A 35 7.97 6.55 18.18
CA THR A 35 9.06 5.59 18.36
C THR A 35 9.12 4.64 17.15
N GLU A 36 10.17 3.83 17.05
CA GLU A 36 10.27 2.79 16.02
C GLU A 36 9.09 1.80 16.05
N LEU A 37 8.47 1.57 17.22
CA LEU A 37 7.33 0.67 17.37
C LEU A 37 6.08 1.17 16.64
N ASP A 38 5.98 2.46 16.36
CA ASP A 38 4.88 3.03 15.58
C ASP A 38 5.04 2.79 14.07
N VAL A 39 6.29 2.63 13.61
CA VAL A 39 6.64 2.49 12.20
C VAL A 39 6.81 1.03 11.80
N GLN A 40 7.37 0.22 12.70
CA GLN A 40 7.73 -1.18 12.45
C GLN A 40 6.57 -2.07 12.00
N PRO A 41 5.30 -1.92 12.48
CA PRO A 41 4.19 -2.74 12.00
C PRO A 41 3.97 -2.61 10.49
N GLN A 42 4.02 -1.40 9.95
CA GLN A 42 3.84 -1.17 8.52
C GLN A 42 5.00 -1.72 7.68
N LEU A 43 6.25 -1.55 8.16
CA LEU A 43 7.42 -2.15 7.51
C LEU A 43 7.37 -3.68 7.55
N THR A 44 6.88 -4.24 8.66
CA THR A 44 6.68 -5.68 8.79
C THR A 44 5.66 -6.17 7.77
N ARG A 45 4.51 -5.49 7.60
CA ARG A 45 3.52 -5.82 6.56
C ARG A 45 4.07 -5.74 5.13
N ARG A 46 5.04 -4.86 4.90
CA ARG A 46 5.68 -4.68 3.58
C ARG A 46 6.71 -5.78 3.26
N ARG A 47 7.32 -6.40 4.27
CA ARG A 47 8.54 -7.19 4.12
C ARG A 47 8.36 -8.38 3.14
N PRO A 48 9.40 -8.75 2.36
CA PRO A 48 9.38 -9.99 1.59
C PRO A 48 9.36 -11.23 2.49
N GLY A 49 9.03 -12.40 1.93
CA GLY A 49 9.20 -13.67 2.63
C GLY A 49 8.17 -13.99 3.71
N GLN A 50 7.10 -13.18 3.84
CA GLN A 50 6.00 -13.49 4.76
C GLN A 50 5.18 -14.70 4.29
N SER A 51 5.10 -14.91 2.97
CA SER A 51 4.30 -15.98 2.38
C SER A 51 4.99 -16.58 1.16
N ALA A 52 4.67 -17.84 0.88
CA ALA A 52 5.00 -18.50 -0.39
C ALA A 52 4.31 -17.90 -1.63
N LEU A 53 3.38 -16.95 -1.46
CA LEU A 53 2.82 -16.15 -2.55
C LEU A 53 3.78 -15.06 -3.03
N THR A 54 4.84 -14.78 -2.27
CA THR A 54 5.83 -13.74 -2.56
C THR A 54 7.25 -14.32 -2.61
N THR A 55 8.23 -13.47 -2.90
CA THR A 55 9.65 -13.82 -2.93
C THR A 55 10.09 -14.35 -1.55
N PRO A 56 10.88 -15.44 -1.50
CA PRO A 56 11.38 -16.03 -0.25
C PRO A 56 12.58 -15.28 0.36
N ARG A 57 12.80 -13.99 0.03
CA ARG A 57 13.81 -13.17 0.74
C ARG A 57 13.32 -12.89 2.15
N ASN A 58 14.20 -13.03 3.14
CA ASN A 58 13.86 -12.78 4.54
C ASN A 58 14.67 -11.57 5.02
N GLU A 59 14.04 -10.40 4.99
CA GLU A 59 14.61 -9.18 5.53
C GLU A 59 13.72 -8.72 6.69
N ALA A 60 14.32 -8.53 7.88
CA ALA A 60 13.58 -8.10 9.06
C ALA A 60 13.06 -6.66 8.93
N ASP A 61 13.68 -5.86 8.06
CA ASP A 61 13.35 -4.46 7.81
C ASP A 61 13.23 -3.63 9.10
N THR A 62 14.19 -3.81 10.01
CA THR A 62 14.23 -3.08 11.28
C THR A 62 14.55 -1.61 11.04
N VAL A 63 13.65 -0.73 11.45
CA VAL A 63 13.84 0.73 11.37
C VAL A 63 14.63 1.25 12.56
N THR A 64 15.38 2.32 12.32
CA THR A 64 16.03 3.14 13.34
C THR A 64 15.74 4.60 13.05
N ILE A 65 15.21 5.33 14.02
CA ILE A 65 15.06 6.79 13.95
C ILE A 65 16.41 7.41 14.33
N LEU A 66 16.94 8.24 13.44
CA LEU A 66 18.27 8.85 13.58
C LEU A 66 18.21 10.30 14.07
N SER A 67 17.09 10.99 13.86
CA SER A 67 16.88 12.40 14.23
C SER A 67 15.39 12.75 14.22
N GLY A 68 15.05 13.97 14.65
CA GLY A 68 13.68 14.51 14.60
C GLY A 68 12.81 14.15 15.80
N THR A 69 13.32 13.32 16.72
CA THR A 69 12.63 12.94 17.96
C THR A 69 13.53 13.07 19.18
N GLU A 70 12.96 13.46 20.32
CA GLU A 70 13.61 13.46 21.64
C GLU A 70 12.58 13.01 22.69
N ASN A 71 12.99 12.17 23.65
CA ASN A 71 12.10 11.63 24.70
C ASN A 71 10.79 11.01 24.16
N GLY A 72 10.84 10.39 22.97
CA GLY A 72 9.68 9.77 22.32
C GLY A 72 8.69 10.75 21.69
N LEU A 73 9.05 12.02 21.52
CA LEU A 73 8.23 13.05 20.89
C LEU A 73 8.95 13.64 19.68
N THR A 74 8.20 13.99 18.63
CA THR A 74 8.75 14.75 17.51
C THR A 74 9.12 16.18 17.92
N LEU A 75 10.21 16.69 17.37
CA LEU A 75 10.72 18.05 17.66
C LEU A 75 10.20 19.10 16.68
N GLY A 76 9.48 18.69 15.64
CA GLY A 76 9.12 19.56 14.52
C GLY A 76 10.25 19.76 13.50
N THR A 77 11.41 19.14 13.74
CA THR A 77 12.55 19.10 12.83
C THR A 77 12.51 17.83 11.95
N PRO A 78 13.31 17.76 10.87
CA PRO A 78 13.29 16.60 9.97
C PRO A 78 13.55 15.29 10.71
N ILE A 79 12.72 14.28 10.42
CA ILE A 79 12.88 12.91 10.92
C ILE A 79 13.66 12.11 9.90
N ALA A 80 14.87 11.69 10.25
CA ALA A 80 15.62 10.72 9.44
C ALA A 80 15.41 9.29 9.96
N MET A 81 15.07 8.36 9.07
CA MET A 81 14.89 6.94 9.38
C MET A 81 15.73 6.07 8.45
N MET A 82 16.31 5.00 8.98
CA MET A 82 17.14 4.06 8.23
C MET A 82 16.78 2.61 8.51
N VAL A 83 16.88 1.77 7.48
CA VAL A 83 16.80 0.31 7.54
C VAL A 83 18.07 -0.26 6.91
N LYS A 84 18.79 -1.12 7.64
CA LYS A 84 19.99 -1.80 7.13
C LYS A 84 19.61 -2.93 6.17
N ASN A 85 20.37 -3.10 5.10
CA ASN A 85 20.22 -4.25 4.20
C ASN A 85 21.02 -5.44 4.76
N GLN A 86 20.40 -6.60 4.94
CA GLN A 86 21.04 -7.79 5.55
C GLN A 86 21.40 -8.89 4.53
N ASP A 87 20.57 -9.11 3.50
CA ASP A 87 20.75 -10.21 2.52
C ASP A 87 21.37 -9.70 1.20
N GLN A 88 22.62 -9.24 1.26
CA GLN A 88 23.37 -8.82 0.06
C GLN A 88 24.03 -10.01 -0.65
N ARG A 89 23.29 -10.71 -1.52
CA ARG A 89 23.90 -11.71 -2.40
C ARG A 89 24.44 -11.07 -3.67
N LYS A 90 25.78 -11.02 -3.79
CA LYS A 90 26.47 -10.44 -4.95
C LYS A 90 26.29 -11.22 -6.27
N PHE A 91 25.79 -12.46 -6.23
CA PHE A 91 25.85 -13.42 -7.35
C PHE A 91 24.56 -13.60 -8.17
N ASP A 92 23.39 -13.14 -7.71
CA ASP A 92 22.10 -13.41 -8.39
C ASP A 92 21.90 -12.61 -9.70
N TYR A 93 22.81 -11.70 -10.06
CA TYR A 93 22.65 -10.76 -11.20
C TYR A 93 23.83 -10.77 -12.19
N ALA A 94 24.62 -11.85 -12.26
CA ALA A 94 25.78 -11.89 -13.16
C ALA A 94 25.41 -11.68 -14.65
N ASN A 95 24.28 -12.24 -15.10
CA ASN A 95 23.84 -12.22 -16.51
C ASN A 95 23.11 -10.94 -16.92
N THR A 96 22.66 -10.09 -15.99
CA THR A 96 22.01 -8.80 -16.31
C THR A 96 23.04 -7.72 -16.71
N LYS A 97 24.33 -8.07 -16.68
CA LYS A 97 25.42 -7.19 -17.12
C LYS A 97 25.47 -6.99 -18.63
N GLU A 98 24.80 -7.81 -19.42
CA GLU A 98 24.95 -7.78 -20.88
C GLU A 98 23.69 -7.28 -21.60
N ALA A 99 22.50 -7.47 -21.03
CA ALA A 99 21.23 -7.04 -21.62
C ALA A 99 20.30 -6.39 -20.57
N PRO A 100 19.52 -5.34 -20.92
CA PRO A 100 18.47 -4.81 -20.06
C PRO A 100 17.36 -5.84 -19.86
N ARG A 101 16.86 -5.95 -18.62
CA ARG A 101 15.71 -6.81 -18.32
C ARG A 101 14.44 -6.21 -18.94
N PRO A 102 13.67 -6.98 -19.74
CA PRO A 102 12.37 -6.53 -20.23
C PRO A 102 11.47 -6.06 -19.08
N GLY A 103 10.77 -4.95 -19.30
CA GLY A 103 9.86 -4.36 -18.30
C GLY A 103 10.53 -3.64 -17.11
N HIS A 104 11.86 -3.65 -17.00
CA HIS A 104 12.61 -2.88 -16.00
C HIS A 104 13.16 -1.56 -16.56
N ALA A 105 13.71 -0.73 -15.66
CA ALA A 105 14.29 0.55 -15.99
C ALA A 105 15.75 0.47 -16.48
N ASP A 106 16.32 -0.72 -16.69
CA ASP A 106 17.76 -0.89 -16.94
C ASP A 106 18.26 -0.04 -18.12
N TYR A 107 17.58 -0.12 -19.28
CA TYR A 107 17.93 0.66 -20.47
C TYR A 107 17.69 2.15 -20.27
N THR A 108 16.51 2.55 -19.78
CA THR A 108 16.16 3.96 -19.61
C THR A 108 17.03 4.65 -18.56
N TYR A 109 17.46 3.93 -17.53
CA TYR A 109 18.39 4.42 -16.52
C TYR A 109 19.78 4.68 -17.13
N GLN A 110 20.29 3.75 -17.92
CA GLN A 110 21.57 3.93 -18.62
C GLN A 110 21.53 5.10 -19.61
N VAL A 111 20.48 5.20 -20.43
CA VAL A 111 20.32 6.31 -21.38
C VAL A 111 20.20 7.65 -20.65
N LYS A 112 19.45 7.70 -19.54
CA LYS A 112 19.21 8.93 -18.79
C LYS A 112 20.44 9.44 -18.05
N TYR A 113 21.22 8.55 -17.44
CA TYR A 113 22.30 8.93 -16.53
C TYR A 113 23.70 8.61 -17.05
N GLY A 114 23.81 7.97 -18.23
CA GLY A 114 25.10 7.60 -18.82
C GLY A 114 25.89 6.55 -18.04
N LEU A 115 25.27 5.89 -17.05
CA LEU A 115 25.93 4.89 -16.20
C LEU A 115 25.06 3.65 -16.02
N LYS A 116 25.73 2.51 -15.87
CA LYS A 116 25.10 1.23 -15.57
C LYS A 116 25.21 0.94 -14.08
N ALA A 117 24.06 0.94 -13.39
CA ALA A 117 24.04 0.58 -11.97
C ALA A 117 24.20 -0.93 -11.78
N THR A 118 24.94 -1.33 -10.74
CA THR A 118 25.14 -2.75 -10.39
C THR A 118 23.83 -3.46 -10.05
N SER A 119 22.81 -2.72 -9.58
CA SER A 119 21.46 -3.22 -9.33
C SER A 119 20.60 -3.41 -10.59
N GLY A 120 21.14 -3.11 -11.78
CA GLY A 120 20.40 -3.00 -13.04
C GLY A 120 19.70 -1.65 -13.14
N GLY A 121 18.50 -1.54 -12.58
CA GLY A 121 17.64 -0.35 -12.68
C GLY A 121 18.01 0.79 -11.72
N GLY A 122 19.19 0.75 -11.11
CA GLY A 122 19.65 1.75 -10.16
C GLY A 122 18.69 1.93 -8.99
N ARG A 123 18.22 3.17 -8.82
CA ARG A 123 17.28 3.59 -7.77
C ARG A 123 15.82 3.23 -8.05
N ALA A 124 15.49 2.61 -9.18
CA ALA A 124 14.14 2.13 -9.50
C ALA A 124 13.74 0.84 -8.74
N SER A 125 14.60 0.36 -7.85
CA SER A 125 14.33 -0.82 -7.03
C SER A 125 13.16 -0.61 -6.07
N ALA A 126 12.30 -1.63 -5.92
CA ALA A 126 11.24 -1.63 -4.91
C ALA A 126 11.76 -1.55 -3.45
N ARG A 127 13.07 -1.72 -3.21
CA ARG A 127 13.67 -1.49 -1.87
C ARG A 127 13.51 -0.04 -1.41
N GLU A 128 13.48 0.91 -2.34
CA GLU A 128 13.28 2.33 -2.04
C GLU A 128 11.94 2.60 -1.33
N THR A 129 10.92 1.76 -1.53
CA THR A 129 9.61 1.96 -0.93
C THR A 129 9.59 1.77 0.59
N ILE A 130 10.67 1.25 1.19
CA ILE A 130 10.84 1.24 2.65
C ILE A 130 10.76 2.66 3.22
N GLY A 131 11.46 3.61 2.60
CA GLY A 131 11.41 5.01 3.04
C GLY A 131 9.99 5.59 2.94
N ARG A 132 9.23 5.18 1.94
CA ARG A 132 7.83 5.60 1.75
C ARG A 132 6.90 5.03 2.79
N VAL A 133 7.01 3.73 3.08
CA VAL A 133 6.20 3.07 4.12
C VAL A 133 6.55 3.60 5.50
N ALA A 134 7.83 3.82 5.78
CA ALA A 134 8.29 4.37 7.05
C ALA A 134 7.74 5.78 7.30
N ALA A 135 7.90 6.68 6.32
CA ALA A 135 7.36 8.03 6.39
C ALA A 135 5.82 8.05 6.42
N GLY A 136 5.19 7.16 5.66
CA GLY A 136 3.75 6.98 5.61
C GLY A 136 3.15 6.59 6.97
N ALA A 137 3.81 5.71 7.73
CA ALA A 137 3.36 5.33 9.06
C ALA A 137 3.35 6.53 10.03
N VAL A 138 4.34 7.42 9.94
CA VAL A 138 4.38 8.66 10.74
C VAL A 138 3.22 9.59 10.35
N ALA A 139 2.99 9.78 9.05
CA ALA A 139 1.90 10.62 8.55
C ALA A 139 0.52 10.06 8.90
N GLU A 140 0.35 8.74 8.81
CA GLU A 140 -0.88 8.04 9.17
C GLU A 140 -1.20 8.23 10.66
N LYS A 141 -0.19 8.07 11.52
CA LYS A 141 -0.34 8.29 12.97
C LYS A 141 -0.81 9.72 13.28
N TRP A 142 -0.21 10.72 12.63
CA TRP A 142 -0.60 12.12 12.84
C TRP A 142 -2.03 12.39 12.38
N MET A 143 -2.40 11.93 11.17
CA MET A 143 -3.76 12.10 10.65
C MET A 143 -4.82 11.38 11.49
N ALA A 144 -4.49 10.19 12.01
CA ALA A 144 -5.38 9.46 12.92
C ALA A 144 -5.58 10.23 14.24
N GLN A 145 -4.53 10.79 14.83
CA GLN A 145 -4.62 11.55 16.08
C GLN A 145 -5.38 12.88 15.93
N GLU A 146 -5.16 13.61 14.83
CA GLU A 146 -5.75 14.94 14.65
C GLU A 146 -7.20 14.88 14.12
N TYR A 147 -7.51 13.88 13.28
CA TYR A 147 -8.78 13.84 12.53
C TYR A 147 -9.54 12.52 12.67
N GLY A 148 -9.02 11.53 13.38
CA GLY A 148 -9.62 10.19 13.42
C GLY A 148 -9.58 9.48 12.06
N MET A 149 -8.69 9.90 11.15
CA MET A 149 -8.59 9.34 9.81
C MET A 149 -8.13 7.88 9.87
N VAL A 150 -8.80 7.02 9.10
CA VAL A 150 -8.47 5.58 9.00
C VAL A 150 -8.26 5.23 7.53
N ILE A 151 -7.20 4.49 7.23
CA ILE A 151 -6.93 3.99 5.88
C ILE A 151 -7.06 2.47 5.87
N SER A 152 -7.88 1.96 4.96
CA SER A 152 -8.09 0.54 4.70
C SER A 152 -7.73 0.21 3.26
N CYS A 153 -6.90 -0.81 3.04
CA CYS A 153 -6.36 -1.12 1.72
C CYS A 153 -6.16 -2.63 1.52
N TRP A 154 -6.71 -3.17 0.43
CA TRP A 154 -6.73 -4.61 0.17
C TRP A 154 -6.61 -4.97 -1.31
N VAL A 155 -6.15 -6.19 -1.57
CA VAL A 155 -6.12 -6.76 -2.92
C VAL A 155 -7.55 -7.10 -3.34
N SER A 156 -8.03 -6.49 -4.43
CA SER A 156 -9.39 -6.70 -4.94
C SER A 156 -9.44 -7.56 -6.20
N SER A 157 -8.33 -7.67 -6.94
CA SER A 157 -8.21 -8.63 -8.04
C SER A 157 -6.79 -9.14 -8.28
N VAL A 158 -6.70 -10.35 -8.82
CA VAL A 158 -5.47 -10.93 -9.39
C VAL A 158 -5.83 -11.54 -10.73
N MET A 159 -5.15 -11.14 -11.81
CA MET A 159 -5.56 -11.49 -13.19
C MET A 159 -7.04 -11.15 -13.45
N ASN A 160 -7.80 -12.14 -13.92
CA ASN A 160 -9.24 -12.11 -14.17
C ASN A 160 -10.07 -12.62 -12.98
N ILE A 161 -9.46 -12.77 -11.81
CA ILE A 161 -10.13 -13.17 -10.57
C ILE A 161 -10.44 -11.89 -9.81
N ASP A 162 -11.65 -11.37 -10.02
CA ASP A 162 -12.18 -10.22 -9.33
C ASP A 162 -12.99 -10.64 -8.10
N MET A 163 -13.00 -9.77 -7.10
CA MET A 163 -14.00 -9.83 -6.05
C MET A 163 -15.40 -9.62 -6.65
N PRO A 164 -16.44 -10.35 -6.17
CA PRO A 164 -17.82 -10.08 -6.58
C PRO A 164 -18.20 -8.61 -6.36
N LYS A 165 -18.96 -8.02 -7.29
CA LYS A 165 -19.24 -6.57 -7.29
C LYS A 165 -20.00 -6.10 -6.06
N ASP A 166 -20.94 -6.91 -5.60
CA ASP A 166 -21.74 -6.69 -4.39
C ASP A 166 -20.86 -6.73 -3.13
N VAL A 167 -19.93 -7.69 -3.05
CA VAL A 167 -18.95 -7.77 -1.95
C VAL A 167 -18.00 -6.56 -1.98
N ALA A 168 -17.48 -6.20 -3.16
CA ALA A 168 -16.61 -5.04 -3.31
C ALA A 168 -17.32 -3.74 -2.89
N ALA A 169 -18.56 -3.53 -3.33
CA ALA A 169 -19.36 -2.37 -2.93
C ALA A 169 -19.64 -2.35 -1.42
N ALA A 170 -19.92 -3.52 -0.81
CA ALA A 170 -20.13 -3.61 0.64
C ALA A 170 -18.87 -3.24 1.44
N LEU A 171 -17.70 -3.71 1.01
CA LEU A 171 -16.43 -3.34 1.64
C LEU A 171 -16.04 -1.87 1.40
N GLU A 172 -16.44 -1.27 0.27
CA GLU A 172 -16.20 0.16 0.05
C GLU A 172 -17.11 1.04 0.93
N ALA A 173 -18.34 0.60 1.17
CA ALA A 173 -19.29 1.28 2.04
C ALA A 173 -18.94 1.12 3.53
N ASP A 174 -18.42 -0.04 3.93
CA ASP A 174 -18.00 -0.36 5.30
C ASP A 174 -16.62 -1.04 5.29
N PRO A 175 -15.54 -0.25 5.19
CA PRO A 175 -14.20 -0.76 4.99
C PRO A 175 -13.71 -1.59 6.20
N PRO A 176 -13.16 -2.79 5.95
CA PRO A 176 -12.61 -3.60 7.03
C PRO A 176 -11.39 -2.92 7.63
N THR A 177 -11.14 -3.18 8.90
CA THR A 177 -9.90 -2.77 9.57
C THR A 177 -8.69 -3.45 8.95
N ARG A 178 -7.51 -2.86 9.17
CA ARG A 178 -6.23 -3.47 8.77
C ARG A 178 -6.06 -4.88 9.32
N GLU A 179 -6.46 -5.11 10.57
CA GLU A 179 -6.38 -6.42 11.22
C GLU A 179 -7.32 -7.42 10.56
N GLU A 180 -8.55 -7.03 10.23
CA GLU A 180 -9.48 -7.87 9.48
C GLU A 180 -8.93 -8.22 8.09
N ILE A 181 -8.30 -7.28 7.38
CA ILE A 181 -7.69 -7.56 6.06
C ILE A 181 -6.55 -8.57 6.19
N ASP A 182 -5.67 -8.39 7.17
CA ASP A 182 -4.52 -9.27 7.37
C ASP A 182 -4.92 -10.64 7.94
N THR A 183 -6.05 -10.76 8.64
CA THR A 183 -6.57 -12.04 9.18
C THR A 183 -7.47 -12.75 8.18
N VAL A 184 -8.55 -12.11 7.72
CA VAL A 184 -9.53 -12.66 6.75
C VAL A 184 -8.88 -12.89 5.39
N GLY A 185 -7.94 -12.04 5.00
CA GLY A 185 -7.17 -12.18 3.76
C GLY A 185 -6.03 -13.19 3.83
N THR A 186 -5.94 -13.98 4.91
CA THR A 186 -4.95 -15.04 5.06
C THR A 186 -5.60 -16.41 4.92
N LEU A 187 -4.92 -17.29 4.20
CA LEU A 187 -5.23 -18.71 4.11
C LEU A 187 -4.11 -19.51 4.73
N SER A 188 -4.44 -20.68 5.25
CA SER A 188 -3.49 -21.67 5.72
C SER A 188 -3.45 -22.82 4.74
N GLU A 189 -2.26 -23.27 4.34
CA GLU A 189 -2.10 -24.35 3.38
C GLU A 189 -1.58 -25.62 4.03
N ASP A 190 -2.31 -26.70 3.82
CA ASP A 190 -1.83 -28.08 3.94
C ASP A 190 -1.25 -28.50 2.58
N VAL A 191 0.07 -28.36 2.46
CA VAL A 191 0.79 -28.55 1.20
C VAL A 191 0.73 -30.01 0.74
N GLU A 192 0.76 -30.96 1.68
CA GLU A 192 0.76 -32.39 1.37
C GLU A 192 -0.60 -32.85 0.84
N LYS A 193 -1.68 -32.29 1.39
CA LYS A 193 -3.05 -32.64 1.01
C LYS A 193 -3.63 -31.76 -0.09
N GLY A 194 -2.98 -30.65 -0.42
CA GLY A 194 -3.46 -29.70 -1.41
C GLY A 194 -4.74 -28.98 -0.98
N VAL A 195 -4.83 -28.64 0.31
CA VAL A 195 -6.01 -27.98 0.90
C VAL A 195 -5.62 -26.61 1.43
N LEU A 196 -6.43 -25.60 1.11
CA LEU A 196 -6.38 -24.27 1.70
C LEU A 196 -7.51 -24.16 2.73
N THR A 197 -7.22 -23.60 3.90
CA THR A 197 -8.18 -23.38 4.97
C THR A 197 -8.22 -21.89 5.30
N ASP A 198 -9.41 -21.29 5.39
CA ASP A 198 -9.55 -19.90 5.86
C ASP A 198 -9.74 -19.81 7.38
N MET A 199 -9.73 -18.58 7.91
CA MET A 199 -9.89 -18.36 9.36
C MET A 199 -11.25 -18.82 9.93
N TYR A 200 -12.23 -19.09 9.08
CA TYR A 200 -13.54 -19.62 9.47
C TYR A 200 -13.61 -21.15 9.36
N GLY A 201 -12.50 -21.80 9.01
CA GLY A 201 -12.41 -23.25 8.85
C GLY A 201 -12.98 -23.78 7.55
N ARG A 202 -13.35 -22.91 6.60
CA ARG A 202 -13.79 -23.35 5.27
C ARG A 202 -12.58 -23.81 4.46
N LYS A 203 -12.77 -24.88 3.69
CA LYS A 203 -11.71 -25.55 2.97
C LYS A 203 -11.89 -25.40 1.46
N TYR A 204 -10.77 -25.23 0.76
CA TYR A 204 -10.71 -24.99 -0.66
C TYR A 204 -9.60 -25.86 -1.28
N SER A 205 -9.75 -26.24 -2.54
CA SER A 205 -8.69 -26.92 -3.28
C SER A 205 -7.52 -25.96 -3.54
N SER A 206 -6.28 -26.37 -3.29
CA SER A 206 -5.11 -25.56 -3.67
C SER A 206 -4.87 -25.51 -5.18
N LYS A 207 -5.56 -26.36 -5.95
CA LYS A 207 -5.43 -26.43 -7.41
C LYS A 207 -6.09 -25.24 -8.12
N ASP A 208 -7.28 -24.87 -7.70
CA ASP A 208 -8.11 -23.84 -8.35
C ASP A 208 -8.82 -22.88 -7.38
N GLY A 209 -8.71 -23.12 -6.06
CA GLY A 209 -9.38 -22.33 -5.04
C GLY A 209 -10.88 -22.58 -4.94
N ALA A 210 -11.40 -23.65 -5.56
CA ALA A 210 -12.80 -24.02 -5.43
C ALA A 210 -13.10 -24.51 -3.99
N PRO A 211 -14.28 -24.19 -3.42
CA PRO A 211 -14.70 -24.74 -2.13
C PRO A 211 -14.76 -26.27 -2.21
N LEU A 212 -14.27 -26.95 -1.16
CA LEU A 212 -14.35 -28.41 -1.04
C LEU A 212 -15.59 -28.80 -0.26
N ASP A 213 -16.28 -29.84 -0.74
CA ASP A 213 -17.32 -30.49 0.06
C ASP A 213 -16.68 -31.18 1.27
N PRO A 214 -17.33 -31.23 2.46
CA PRO A 214 -16.80 -31.94 3.62
C PRO A 214 -16.39 -33.40 3.34
N SER A 215 -17.02 -34.07 2.38
CA SER A 215 -16.68 -35.44 1.95
C SER A 215 -15.39 -35.53 1.12
N GLU A 216 -14.95 -34.43 0.51
CA GLU A 216 -13.72 -34.33 -0.29
C GLU A 216 -12.50 -33.92 0.55
N VAL A 217 -12.74 -33.44 1.77
CA VAL A 217 -11.69 -33.02 2.69
C VAL A 217 -11.00 -34.25 3.31
N PRO A 218 -9.68 -34.42 3.16
CA PRO A 218 -8.94 -35.46 3.84
C PRO A 218 -9.11 -35.36 5.37
N ALA A 219 -9.43 -36.47 6.03
CA ALA A 219 -9.80 -36.51 7.45
C ALA A 219 -8.71 -35.96 8.40
N ASP A 220 -7.44 -36.00 7.97
CA ASP A 220 -6.25 -35.55 8.68
C ASP A 220 -5.73 -34.18 8.21
N SER A 221 -6.51 -33.44 7.42
CA SER A 221 -6.07 -32.13 6.90
C SER A 221 -5.96 -31.08 7.99
N LEU A 222 -4.90 -30.28 7.91
CA LEU A 222 -4.57 -29.26 8.91
C LEU A 222 -5.68 -28.21 9.08
N ASP A 223 -5.80 -27.72 10.31
CA ASP A 223 -6.61 -26.55 10.61
C ASP A 223 -5.88 -25.25 10.24
N PHE A 224 -6.58 -24.12 10.37
CA PHE A 224 -6.02 -22.81 10.02
C PHE A 224 -4.72 -22.52 10.79
N ALA A 225 -4.67 -22.83 12.09
CA ALA A 225 -3.54 -22.48 12.96
C ALA A 225 -2.28 -23.32 12.69
N SER A 226 -2.44 -24.52 12.15
CA SER A 226 -1.35 -25.50 11.98
C SER A 226 -0.70 -25.48 10.60
N GLY A 227 -1.40 -24.97 9.59
CA GLY A 227 -0.88 -24.92 8.22
C GLY A 227 0.04 -23.72 7.94
N LYS A 228 0.52 -23.67 6.70
CA LYS A 228 1.42 -22.61 6.24
C LYS A 228 0.65 -21.36 5.84
N MET A 229 0.94 -20.23 6.49
CA MET A 229 0.23 -18.97 6.25
C MET A 229 0.53 -18.35 4.88
N LEU A 230 -0.54 -17.99 4.17
CA LEU A 230 -0.55 -17.39 2.85
C LEU A 230 -1.35 -16.08 2.88
N TYR A 231 -0.61 -14.96 2.93
CA TYR A 231 -1.19 -13.61 2.96
C TYR A 231 -1.56 -13.18 1.53
N THR A 232 -2.85 -13.20 1.20
CA THR A 232 -3.35 -12.60 -0.06
C THR A 232 -3.73 -11.14 0.13
N ARG A 233 -4.12 -10.77 1.36
CA ARG A 233 -4.74 -9.48 1.71
C ARG A 233 -6.00 -9.18 0.89
N CYS A 234 -6.75 -10.21 0.50
CA CYS A 234 -8.09 -10.09 -0.07
C CYS A 234 -9.11 -10.48 1.03
N PRO A 235 -9.87 -9.54 1.61
CA PRO A 235 -10.81 -9.78 2.73
C PRO A 235 -12.11 -10.49 2.28
N HIS A 236 -11.99 -11.39 1.31
CA HIS A 236 -13.06 -12.28 0.85
C HIS A 236 -12.47 -13.67 0.60
N PRO A 237 -12.56 -14.60 1.57
CA PRO A 237 -11.81 -15.85 1.52
C PRO A 237 -12.05 -16.73 0.28
N PRO A 238 -13.27 -16.85 -0.28
CA PRO A 238 -13.47 -17.59 -1.53
C PRO A 238 -12.72 -16.99 -2.72
N THR A 239 -12.63 -15.65 -2.81
CA THR A 239 -11.81 -15.01 -3.85
C THR A 239 -10.32 -15.15 -3.53
N ALA A 240 -9.93 -15.00 -2.26
CA ALA A 240 -8.55 -15.19 -1.82
C ALA A 240 -8.03 -16.60 -2.16
N ALA A 241 -8.85 -17.65 -2.02
CA ALA A 241 -8.46 -19.03 -2.35
C ALA A 241 -8.15 -19.19 -3.84
N LYS A 242 -8.98 -18.61 -4.71
CA LYS A 242 -8.76 -18.61 -6.17
C LYS A 242 -7.52 -17.82 -6.55
N MET A 243 -7.33 -16.64 -5.95
CA MET A 243 -6.13 -15.81 -6.13
C MET A 243 -4.86 -16.57 -5.69
N CYS A 244 -4.94 -17.27 -4.56
CA CYS A 244 -3.85 -18.06 -4.01
C CYS A 244 -3.46 -19.19 -4.98
N ALA A 245 -4.44 -19.97 -5.44
CA ALA A 245 -4.21 -21.06 -6.39
C ALA A 245 -3.55 -20.58 -7.69
N VAL A 246 -4.03 -19.48 -8.29
CA VAL A 246 -3.42 -18.96 -9.54
C VAL A 246 -1.99 -18.43 -9.32
N ILE A 247 -1.71 -17.77 -8.19
CA ILE A 247 -0.36 -17.29 -7.87
C ILE A 247 0.61 -18.47 -7.68
N GLN A 248 0.16 -19.54 -7.02
CA GLN A 248 0.97 -20.75 -6.85
C GLN A 248 1.19 -21.48 -8.18
N GLN A 249 0.19 -21.52 -9.06
CA GLN A 249 0.32 -22.10 -10.38
C GLN A 249 1.36 -21.35 -11.22
N LEU A 250 1.27 -20.02 -11.29
CA LEU A 250 2.24 -19.18 -12.00
C LEU A 250 3.65 -19.31 -11.45
N ARG A 251 3.78 -19.51 -10.13
CA ARG A 251 5.09 -19.80 -9.51
C ARG A 251 5.71 -21.09 -10.05
N LYS A 252 4.91 -22.14 -10.28
CA LYS A 252 5.38 -23.42 -10.88
C LYS A 252 5.72 -23.24 -12.36
N GLU A 253 4.99 -22.36 -13.04
CA GLU A 253 5.22 -21.97 -14.45
C GLU A 253 6.36 -20.95 -14.60
N GLU A 254 7.03 -20.58 -13.50
CA GLU A 254 8.14 -19.63 -13.50
C GLU A 254 7.76 -18.23 -14.03
N ASP A 255 6.47 -17.88 -13.96
CA ASP A 255 5.88 -16.63 -14.45
C ASP A 255 5.39 -15.74 -13.29
N SER A 256 4.74 -14.62 -13.64
CA SER A 256 4.22 -13.66 -12.69
C SER A 256 2.90 -13.01 -13.12
N THR A 257 2.25 -12.34 -12.18
CA THR A 257 0.98 -11.65 -12.43
C THR A 257 0.86 -10.32 -11.68
N GLY A 258 -0.15 -9.55 -12.10
CA GLY A 258 -0.59 -8.29 -11.52
C GLY A 258 -2.09 -8.33 -11.19
N GLY A 259 -2.66 -7.15 -10.99
CA GLY A 259 -4.06 -7.00 -10.57
C GLY A 259 -4.30 -5.66 -9.88
N ILE A 260 -5.33 -5.60 -9.05
CA ILE A 260 -5.87 -4.34 -8.52
C ILE A 260 -5.86 -4.36 -6.99
N VAL A 261 -5.51 -3.23 -6.41
CA VAL A 261 -5.65 -2.94 -4.98
C VAL A 261 -6.68 -1.83 -4.81
N THR A 262 -7.64 -2.02 -3.91
CA THR A 262 -8.63 -1.01 -3.52
C THR A 262 -8.20 -0.37 -2.21
N CYS A 263 -8.36 0.94 -2.09
CA CYS A 263 -8.08 1.70 -0.89
C CYS A 263 -9.25 2.62 -0.55
N VAL A 264 -9.61 2.67 0.72
CA VAL A 264 -10.61 3.56 1.30
C VAL A 264 -9.97 4.37 2.41
N VAL A 265 -10.14 5.70 2.37
CA VAL A 265 -9.75 6.61 3.44
C VAL A 265 -11.02 7.16 4.07
N SER A 266 -11.25 6.85 5.34
CA SER A 266 -12.42 7.29 6.12
C SER A 266 -12.00 8.35 7.15
N GLY A 267 -12.97 9.12 7.66
CA GLY A 267 -12.68 10.23 8.59
C GLY A 267 -11.92 11.37 7.93
N VAL A 268 -12.21 11.61 6.64
CA VAL A 268 -11.52 12.62 5.84
C VAL A 268 -12.06 14.01 6.17
N PRO A 269 -11.22 14.99 6.55
CA PRO A 269 -11.68 16.36 6.73
C PRO A 269 -12.25 16.94 5.43
N VAL A 270 -13.34 17.70 5.51
CA VAL A 270 -13.88 18.45 4.37
C VAL A 270 -12.93 19.60 4.02
N GLY A 271 -12.71 19.86 2.73
CA GLY A 271 -11.98 21.04 2.28
C GLY A 271 -10.46 20.87 2.08
N LEU A 272 -9.95 19.65 2.00
CA LEU A 272 -8.55 19.36 1.65
C LEU A 272 -8.38 19.28 0.13
N GLY A 273 -7.31 19.90 -0.39
CA GLY A 273 -7.01 19.97 -1.83
C GLY A 273 -7.31 21.35 -2.44
N GLU A 274 -6.98 21.51 -3.72
CA GLU A 274 -7.20 22.75 -4.48
C GLU A 274 -8.09 22.54 -5.70
N PRO A 275 -8.80 23.58 -6.17
CA PRO A 275 -9.68 23.43 -7.33
C PRO A 275 -8.96 23.38 -8.69
N CYS A 276 -7.65 23.70 -8.76
CA CYS A 276 -6.95 23.92 -10.03
C CYS A 276 -5.77 22.97 -10.26
N PHE A 277 -4.59 23.26 -9.68
CA PHE A 277 -3.34 22.54 -9.98
C PHE A 277 -2.99 21.47 -8.96
N ASP A 278 -3.30 21.71 -7.68
CA ASP A 278 -3.07 20.77 -6.58
C ASP A 278 -4.38 20.09 -6.16
N LYS A 279 -5.17 19.64 -7.16
CA LYS A 279 -6.35 18.81 -6.92
C LYS A 279 -5.96 17.57 -6.13
N LEU A 280 -6.72 17.24 -5.08
CA LEU A 280 -6.34 16.14 -4.20
C LEU A 280 -6.27 14.81 -4.97
N GLU A 281 -7.23 14.53 -5.84
CA GLU A 281 -7.22 13.34 -6.67
C GLU A 281 -6.01 13.27 -7.61
N ALA A 282 -5.50 14.43 -8.06
CA ALA A 282 -4.31 14.50 -8.90
C ALA A 282 -3.02 14.26 -8.09
N GLU A 283 -2.93 14.79 -6.87
CA GLU A 283 -1.81 14.51 -5.97
C GLU A 283 -1.82 13.05 -5.48
N LEU A 284 -2.99 12.48 -5.18
CA LEU A 284 -3.15 11.05 -4.91
C LEU A 284 -2.72 10.20 -6.11
N ALA A 285 -3.19 10.55 -7.32
CA ALA A 285 -2.79 9.85 -8.54
C ALA A 285 -1.27 9.88 -8.75
N LYS A 286 -0.64 11.04 -8.59
CA LYS A 286 0.82 11.21 -8.65
C LYS A 286 1.54 10.36 -7.60
N ALA A 287 1.04 10.34 -6.37
CA ALA A 287 1.59 9.52 -5.29
C ALA A 287 1.52 8.03 -5.64
N MET A 288 0.36 7.53 -6.07
CA MET A 288 0.16 6.12 -6.41
C MET A 288 0.90 5.70 -7.68
N MET A 289 0.85 6.50 -8.73
CA MET A 289 1.54 6.25 -10.00
C MET A 289 3.07 6.32 -9.88
N SER A 290 3.58 6.94 -8.81
CA SER A 290 5.01 6.94 -8.49
C SER A 290 5.50 5.64 -7.84
N LEU A 291 4.60 4.75 -7.44
CA LEU A 291 4.95 3.45 -6.87
C LEU A 291 5.48 2.50 -7.96
N PRO A 292 6.42 1.58 -7.63
CA PRO A 292 6.90 0.59 -8.58
C PRO A 292 5.77 -0.28 -9.14
N ALA A 293 5.87 -0.63 -10.42
CA ALA A 293 4.90 -1.46 -11.14
C ALA A 293 3.46 -0.90 -11.26
N THR A 294 3.15 0.29 -10.74
CA THR A 294 1.84 0.91 -10.95
C THR A 294 1.65 1.33 -12.41
N LYS A 295 0.44 1.09 -12.95
CA LYS A 295 0.04 1.42 -14.31
C LYS A 295 -1.34 2.06 -14.44
N ALA A 296 -2.16 2.02 -13.40
CA ALA A 296 -3.46 2.66 -13.40
C ALA A 296 -3.80 3.24 -12.02
N PHE A 297 -4.57 4.31 -12.02
CA PHE A 297 -5.19 4.92 -10.86
C PHE A 297 -6.62 5.34 -11.24
N GLU A 298 -7.58 4.97 -10.42
CA GLU A 298 -8.99 5.33 -10.57
C GLU A 298 -9.53 5.80 -9.23
N ILE A 299 -10.38 6.84 -9.22
CA ILE A 299 -11.05 7.35 -8.03
C ILE A 299 -12.57 7.27 -8.19
N GLY A 300 -13.27 6.92 -7.12
CA GLY A 300 -14.72 6.71 -7.11
C GLY A 300 -15.13 5.61 -8.10
N GLN A 301 -16.05 5.94 -9.00
CA GLN A 301 -16.47 5.07 -10.10
C GLN A 301 -15.37 4.85 -11.17
N GLY A 302 -14.26 5.60 -11.13
CA GLY A 302 -13.17 5.44 -12.09
C GLY A 302 -13.65 5.62 -13.53
N PHE A 303 -13.21 4.76 -14.45
CA PHE A 303 -13.70 4.77 -15.83
C PHE A 303 -15.18 4.38 -15.98
N ASN A 304 -15.83 3.81 -14.95
CA ASN A 304 -17.26 3.50 -15.02
C ASN A 304 -18.12 4.78 -15.09
N CYS A 305 -17.65 5.90 -14.53
CA CYS A 305 -18.36 7.18 -14.62
C CYS A 305 -18.56 7.63 -16.07
N CYS A 306 -17.63 7.29 -16.98
CA CYS A 306 -17.71 7.61 -18.40
C CYS A 306 -18.83 6.86 -19.15
N ARG A 307 -19.48 5.90 -18.49
CA ARG A 307 -20.58 5.08 -19.03
C ARG A 307 -21.93 5.39 -18.38
N MET A 308 -21.96 6.34 -17.45
CA MET A 308 -23.14 6.73 -16.69
C MET A 308 -23.72 8.03 -17.24
N ARG A 309 -25.04 8.22 -17.11
CA ARG A 309 -25.67 9.53 -17.31
C ARG A 309 -25.36 10.43 -16.11
N GLY A 310 -25.39 11.74 -16.32
CA GLY A 310 -25.23 12.71 -15.22
C GLY A 310 -26.25 12.49 -14.09
N SER A 311 -27.49 12.11 -14.42
CA SER A 311 -28.53 11.79 -13.43
C SER A 311 -28.23 10.56 -12.57
N GLU A 312 -27.33 9.68 -13.01
CA GLU A 312 -26.92 8.46 -12.32
C GLU A 312 -25.60 8.66 -11.58
N ASN A 313 -24.69 9.46 -12.15
CA ASN A 313 -23.37 9.71 -11.60
C ASN A 313 -23.36 10.80 -10.51
N ASN A 314 -24.22 11.81 -10.62
CA ASN A 314 -24.22 12.92 -9.69
C ASN A 314 -24.59 12.46 -8.27
N ASP A 315 -23.70 12.73 -7.33
CA ASP A 315 -23.90 12.48 -5.91
C ASP A 315 -24.81 13.57 -5.31
N LEU A 316 -26.07 13.23 -5.06
CA LEU A 316 -27.05 14.18 -4.53
C LEU A 316 -26.74 14.55 -3.08
N PHE A 317 -26.78 15.84 -2.75
CA PHE A 317 -26.62 16.28 -1.37
C PHE A 317 -27.86 16.04 -0.52
N VAL A 318 -27.64 15.53 0.69
CA VAL A 318 -28.64 15.30 1.72
C VAL A 318 -28.19 15.95 3.03
N LYS A 319 -29.15 16.20 3.92
CA LYS A 319 -28.86 16.76 5.24
C LYS A 319 -28.10 15.74 6.08
N GLY A 320 -26.97 16.18 6.62
CA GLY A 320 -26.14 15.41 7.54
C GLY A 320 -26.35 15.73 9.01
N GLU A 321 -25.51 15.12 9.84
CA GLU A 321 -25.42 15.44 11.26
C GLU A 321 -24.86 16.86 11.46
N ASN A 322 -25.24 17.49 12.58
CA ASN A 322 -24.71 18.80 13.00
C ASN A 322 -24.88 19.95 11.99
N GLY A 323 -25.81 19.80 11.03
CA GLY A 323 -26.09 20.82 10.02
C GLY A 323 -25.15 20.82 8.80
N LEU A 324 -24.24 19.85 8.70
CA LEU A 324 -23.40 19.64 7.52
C LEU A 324 -24.18 18.93 6.40
N LEU A 325 -23.65 18.97 5.18
CA LEU A 325 -24.17 18.22 4.03
C LEU A 325 -23.38 16.93 3.85
N HIS A 326 -24.07 15.86 3.51
CA HIS A 326 -23.50 14.60 3.01
C HIS A 326 -23.96 14.35 1.59
N SER A 327 -23.29 13.47 0.86
CA SER A 327 -23.85 12.95 -0.38
C SER A 327 -24.54 11.60 -0.18
N ALA A 328 -25.67 11.40 -0.86
CA ALA A 328 -26.46 10.17 -0.78
C ALA A 328 -25.75 8.95 -1.38
N THR A 329 -24.84 9.21 -2.33
CA THR A 329 -23.95 8.25 -2.97
C THR A 329 -22.54 8.81 -2.98
N ASN A 330 -21.54 7.99 -3.33
CA ASN A 330 -20.15 8.42 -3.38
C ASN A 330 -19.48 8.01 -4.71
N ASN A 331 -20.13 8.31 -5.84
CA ASN A 331 -19.61 8.02 -7.17
C ASN A 331 -18.34 8.82 -7.47
N ALA A 332 -18.21 10.02 -6.91
CA ALA A 332 -17.04 10.87 -7.02
C ALA A 332 -15.83 10.37 -6.20
N GLY A 333 -16.03 9.44 -5.27
CA GLY A 333 -14.95 8.85 -4.47
C GLY A 333 -14.31 9.82 -3.50
N GLY A 334 -15.12 10.64 -2.82
CA GLY A 334 -14.70 11.55 -1.75
C GLY A 334 -14.11 12.89 -2.19
N THR A 335 -13.98 13.13 -3.49
CA THR A 335 -13.45 14.39 -4.04
C THR A 335 -14.42 15.04 -5.01
N LEU A 336 -14.73 16.32 -4.80
CA LEU A 336 -15.54 17.13 -5.69
C LEU A 336 -14.74 18.36 -6.12
N GLY A 337 -14.48 18.46 -7.43
CA GLY A 337 -13.77 19.60 -8.02
C GLY A 337 -12.32 19.76 -7.55
N GLY A 338 -11.65 18.71 -7.07
CA GLY A 338 -10.29 18.82 -6.52
C GLY A 338 -10.20 18.79 -5.00
N ILE A 339 -11.35 18.82 -4.31
CA ILE A 339 -11.45 19.10 -2.87
C ILE A 339 -12.23 17.98 -2.19
N THR A 340 -11.82 17.59 -0.98
CA THR A 340 -12.55 16.57 -0.21
C THR A 340 -13.94 17.02 0.17
N SER A 341 -14.93 16.15 -0.07
CA SER A 341 -16.32 16.36 0.34
C SER A 341 -16.58 15.97 1.79
N GLY A 342 -15.67 15.23 2.42
CA GLY A 342 -15.85 14.58 3.74
C GLY A 342 -16.32 13.13 3.65
N GLU A 343 -16.85 12.73 2.50
CA GLU A 343 -17.13 11.33 2.22
C GLU A 343 -15.83 10.52 2.12
N PRO A 344 -15.87 9.19 2.32
CA PRO A 344 -14.70 8.35 2.17
C PRO A 344 -14.04 8.53 0.82
N ILE A 345 -12.71 8.70 0.78
CA ILE A 345 -11.98 8.66 -0.48
C ILE A 345 -11.82 7.21 -0.88
N VAL A 346 -12.35 6.84 -2.05
CA VAL A 346 -12.28 5.48 -2.59
C VAL A 346 -11.48 5.50 -3.87
N PHE A 347 -10.39 4.74 -3.94
CA PHE A 347 -9.58 4.65 -5.16
C PHE A 347 -9.02 3.25 -5.38
N ARG A 348 -8.67 2.96 -6.63
CA ARG A 348 -8.10 1.69 -7.08
C ARG A 348 -6.78 1.94 -7.79
N VAL A 349 -5.82 1.04 -7.57
CA VAL A 349 -4.48 1.11 -8.13
C VAL A 349 -4.19 -0.18 -8.89
N GLY A 350 -3.90 -0.06 -10.19
CA GLY A 350 -3.56 -1.18 -11.05
C GLY A 350 -2.05 -1.42 -11.05
N ILE A 351 -1.65 -2.64 -10.67
CA ILE A 351 -0.25 -3.07 -10.59
C ILE A 351 0.02 -4.10 -11.69
N LYS A 352 1.06 -3.86 -12.51
CA LYS A 352 1.46 -4.81 -13.56
C LYS A 352 2.17 -6.04 -12.99
N PRO A 353 2.29 -7.14 -13.77
CA PRO A 353 3.13 -8.28 -13.42
C PRO A 353 4.58 -7.92 -13.12
N ALA A 354 5.20 -8.71 -12.23
CA ALA A 354 6.60 -8.56 -11.89
C ALA A 354 7.48 -8.84 -13.12
N SER A 355 8.35 -7.91 -13.48
CA SER A 355 9.06 -8.01 -14.78
C SER A 355 10.24 -9.00 -14.78
N SER A 356 10.64 -9.49 -13.60
CA SER A 356 11.63 -10.56 -13.50
C SER A 356 10.92 -11.89 -13.30
N ILE A 357 11.02 -12.74 -14.32
CA ILE A 357 10.48 -14.11 -14.37
C ILE A 357 11.62 -15.07 -14.72
N SER A 358 11.50 -16.35 -14.35
CA SER A 358 12.55 -17.35 -14.58
C SER A 358 12.43 -18.03 -15.94
N GLN A 359 11.72 -17.41 -16.89
CA GLN A 359 11.63 -17.85 -18.29
C GLN A 359 12.64 -17.10 -19.17
N GLU A 360 13.08 -17.77 -20.25
CA GLU A 360 13.91 -17.14 -21.27
C GLU A 360 13.12 -16.07 -22.03
N GLN A 361 13.71 -14.89 -22.16
CA GLN A 361 13.11 -13.77 -22.90
C GLN A 361 14.03 -13.32 -24.03
N LYS A 362 13.49 -13.30 -25.25
CA LYS A 362 14.15 -12.66 -26.39
C LYS A 362 14.21 -11.15 -26.16
N THR A 363 15.40 -10.58 -26.21
CA THR A 363 15.69 -9.17 -25.97
C THR A 363 16.86 -8.72 -26.86
N ALA A 364 17.46 -7.59 -26.55
CA ALA A 364 18.70 -7.12 -27.16
C ALA A 364 19.72 -6.75 -26.08
N HIS A 365 21.00 -6.79 -26.41
CA HIS A 365 22.06 -6.16 -25.65
C HIS A 365 21.90 -4.62 -25.68
N PHE A 366 22.66 -3.92 -24.85
CA PHE A 366 22.59 -2.44 -24.80
C PHE A 366 23.06 -1.76 -26.10
N ASP A 367 23.78 -2.46 -26.97
CA ASP A 367 24.18 -2.01 -28.31
C ASP A 367 23.14 -2.31 -29.41
N GLY A 368 22.02 -2.96 -29.05
CA GLY A 368 20.94 -3.32 -29.97
C GLY A 368 21.09 -4.68 -30.64
N THR A 369 22.17 -5.42 -30.40
CA THR A 369 22.33 -6.79 -30.93
C THR A 369 21.38 -7.77 -30.25
N ALA A 370 20.79 -8.70 -31.00
CA ALA A 370 19.81 -9.65 -30.47
C ALA A 370 20.42 -10.54 -29.36
N SER A 371 19.66 -10.79 -28.31
CA SER A 371 20.10 -11.57 -27.14
C SER A 371 18.94 -12.36 -26.54
N VAL A 372 19.28 -13.32 -25.68
CA VAL A 372 18.31 -14.03 -24.84
C VAL A 372 18.73 -13.84 -23.40
N LEU A 373 17.79 -13.36 -22.58
CA LEU A 373 18.03 -13.16 -21.15
C LEU A 373 17.22 -14.18 -20.34
N LEU A 374 17.94 -14.95 -19.53
CA LEU A 374 17.37 -15.77 -18.48
C LEU A 374 17.75 -15.18 -17.12
N VAL A 375 16.78 -14.65 -16.40
CA VAL A 375 17.00 -14.14 -15.04
C VAL A 375 16.79 -15.29 -14.08
N LYS A 376 17.89 -15.87 -13.58
CA LYS A 376 17.82 -16.90 -12.54
C LYS A 376 17.62 -16.23 -11.19
N GLY A 377 16.70 -16.73 -10.37
CA GLY A 377 16.58 -16.27 -8.99
C GLY A 377 15.18 -16.37 -8.40
N ARG A 378 15.06 -15.82 -7.19
CA ARG A 378 13.86 -15.83 -6.36
C ARG A 378 12.98 -14.62 -6.67
N HIS A 379 12.17 -14.72 -7.72
CA HIS A 379 11.26 -13.65 -8.12
C HIS A 379 9.89 -13.76 -7.48
N ASP A 380 9.19 -12.63 -7.39
CA ASP A 380 7.82 -12.57 -6.91
C ASP A 380 6.88 -13.03 -8.03
N PRO A 381 6.11 -14.13 -7.86
CA PRO A 381 5.06 -14.48 -8.81
C PRO A 381 3.91 -13.47 -8.74
N CYS A 382 3.73 -12.79 -7.61
CA CYS A 382 2.78 -11.71 -7.45
C CYS A 382 3.26 -10.72 -6.38
N VAL A 383 3.30 -9.43 -6.71
CA VAL A 383 3.73 -8.38 -5.75
C VAL A 383 2.58 -7.83 -4.91
N LEU A 384 1.32 -8.03 -5.36
CA LEU A 384 0.11 -7.42 -4.79
C LEU A 384 -0.01 -7.61 -3.28
N PRO A 385 0.26 -8.80 -2.69
CA PRO A 385 0.14 -8.95 -1.25
C PRO A 385 0.95 -7.94 -0.44
N ARG A 386 2.05 -7.39 -0.96
CA ARG A 386 2.89 -6.42 -0.26
C ARG A 386 2.56 -4.97 -0.58
N VAL A 387 1.67 -4.70 -1.54
CA VAL A 387 1.34 -3.36 -2.02
C VAL A 387 0.48 -2.54 -1.03
N PRO A 388 -0.49 -3.11 -0.28
CA PRO A 388 -1.31 -2.34 0.65
C PRO A 388 -0.57 -1.36 1.57
N PRO A 389 0.49 -1.75 2.32
CA PRO A 389 1.23 -0.79 3.16
C PRO A 389 1.91 0.34 2.37
N LEU A 390 2.22 0.16 1.08
CA LEU A 390 2.78 1.23 0.24
C LEU A 390 1.68 2.24 -0.12
N ILE A 391 0.51 1.76 -0.52
CA ILE A 391 -0.62 2.61 -0.88
C ILE A 391 -1.13 3.37 0.35
N GLU A 392 -1.28 2.67 1.48
CA GLU A 392 -1.66 3.28 2.76
C GLU A 392 -0.70 4.42 3.13
N GLY A 393 0.62 4.17 3.09
CA GLY A 393 1.62 5.17 3.42
C GLY A 393 1.63 6.36 2.46
N MET A 394 1.51 6.13 1.16
CA MET A 394 1.46 7.22 0.18
C MET A 394 0.17 8.04 0.25
N ALA A 395 -0.96 7.41 0.60
CA ALA A 395 -2.21 8.10 0.83
C ALA A 395 -2.09 8.98 2.09
N ALA A 396 -1.59 8.43 3.20
CA ALA A 396 -1.36 9.18 4.43
C ALA A 396 -0.46 10.41 4.23
N LEU A 397 0.66 10.26 3.50
CA LEU A 397 1.55 11.37 3.17
C LEU A 397 0.83 12.47 2.38
N THR A 398 0.04 12.08 1.39
CA THR A 398 -0.69 13.03 0.53
C THR A 398 -1.76 13.77 1.33
N MET A 399 -2.52 13.04 2.16
CA MET A 399 -3.57 13.61 3.01
C MET A 399 -2.99 14.56 4.05
N MET A 400 -1.89 14.17 4.70
CA MET A 400 -1.22 15.01 5.69
C MET A 400 -0.62 16.26 5.06
N ASP A 401 0.03 16.16 3.90
CA ASP A 401 0.56 17.34 3.20
C ASP A 401 -0.58 18.31 2.84
N ALA A 402 -1.71 17.82 2.33
CA ALA A 402 -2.88 18.64 2.05
C ALA A 402 -3.45 19.31 3.32
N ALA A 403 -3.53 18.57 4.43
CA ALA A 403 -3.98 19.11 5.72
C ALA A 403 -3.04 20.20 6.25
N LEU A 404 -1.72 20.00 6.15
CA LEU A 404 -0.73 20.99 6.58
C LEU A 404 -0.78 22.25 5.70
N ARG A 405 -0.93 22.11 4.37
CA ARG A 405 -1.14 23.25 3.46
C ARG A 405 -2.38 24.05 3.85
N GLN A 406 -3.47 23.37 4.19
CA GLN A 406 -4.70 24.03 4.61
C GLN A 406 -4.52 24.75 5.96
N ARG A 407 -3.91 24.09 6.95
CA ARG A 407 -3.61 24.70 8.26
C ARG A 407 -2.69 25.92 8.14
N ALA A 408 -1.69 25.86 7.26
CA ALA A 408 -0.77 26.97 7.05
C ALA A 408 -1.48 28.23 6.54
N ARG A 409 -2.52 28.09 5.71
CA ARG A 409 -3.33 29.22 5.23
C ARG A 409 -4.27 29.78 6.28
N SER A 410 -4.81 28.94 7.17
CA SER A 410 -5.64 29.38 8.29
C SER A 410 -4.84 30.22 9.31
N GLY A 411 -3.51 30.13 9.27
CA GLY A 411 -2.60 30.81 10.19
C GLY A 411 -2.51 30.14 11.55
N ALA A 412 -1.38 30.36 12.24
CA ALA A 412 -1.28 30.19 13.68
C ALA A 412 -1.38 31.58 14.32
N PRO A 413 -1.95 31.72 15.52
CA PRO A 413 -1.87 32.99 16.24
C PRO A 413 -0.38 33.33 16.46
N LEU A 414 0.05 34.47 15.91
CA LEU A 414 1.36 35.05 16.20
C LEU A 414 1.30 35.68 17.60
N GLN A 415 2.27 35.34 18.45
CA GLN A 415 2.35 35.89 19.81
C GLN A 415 3.45 36.94 19.91
N LEU A 416 3.18 38.02 20.62
CA LEU A 416 4.19 39.02 21.00
C LEU A 416 4.80 38.64 22.35
N LEU A 417 6.03 39.12 22.63
CA LEU A 417 6.79 38.87 23.86
C LEU A 417 6.09 39.24 25.19
N GLY A 418 4.88 39.79 25.15
CA GLY A 418 4.07 40.15 26.31
C GLY A 418 2.75 39.37 26.46
N GLU A 419 2.46 38.40 25.59
CA GLU A 419 1.24 37.59 25.67
C GLU A 419 1.49 36.31 26.49
N SER A 420 0.64 36.05 27.49
CA SER A 420 0.74 34.82 28.30
C SER A 420 0.24 33.61 27.51
N VAL A 421 1.04 32.54 27.46
CA VAL A 421 0.62 31.25 26.89
C VAL A 421 -0.48 30.64 27.76
N LYS A 422 -1.74 30.68 27.31
CA LYS A 422 -2.76 29.77 27.86
C LYS A 422 -2.45 28.39 27.31
N ALA A 423 -1.94 27.49 28.15
CA ALA A 423 -1.86 26.07 27.81
C ALA A 423 -3.25 25.61 27.37
N LYS A 424 -3.35 24.94 26.22
CA LYS A 424 -4.59 24.23 25.86
C LYS A 424 -4.84 23.21 26.98
N GLU A 425 -5.97 23.33 27.68
CA GLU A 425 -6.46 22.24 28.50
C GLU A 425 -6.63 21.02 27.59
N VAL A 426 -5.86 19.98 27.85
CA VAL A 426 -6.04 18.68 27.21
C VAL A 426 -7.38 18.16 27.72
N ALA A 427 -8.40 18.18 26.87
CA ALA A 427 -9.65 17.52 27.18
C ALA A 427 -9.35 16.02 27.36
N THR A 428 -9.36 15.55 28.60
CA THR A 428 -9.33 14.13 28.93
C THR A 428 -10.71 13.55 28.62
N GLU A 429 -11.02 13.37 27.34
CA GLU A 429 -12.10 12.46 26.95
C GLU A 429 -11.50 11.05 26.89
N ALA A 430 -12.00 10.19 27.77
CA ALA A 430 -11.63 8.78 27.80
C ALA A 430 -11.94 8.16 26.44
N PHE A 431 -10.90 7.62 25.78
CA PHE A 431 -11.04 6.76 24.62
C PHE A 431 -11.87 5.52 25.00
N ALA A 432 -13.18 5.60 24.79
CA ALA A 432 -14.02 4.41 24.78
C ALA A 432 -13.61 3.59 23.55
N GLN A 433 -13.06 2.40 23.78
CA GLN A 433 -12.83 1.44 22.70
C GLN A 433 -14.17 1.16 21.99
N PRO A 434 -14.20 1.14 20.65
CA PRO A 434 -15.40 0.69 19.95
C PRO A 434 -15.67 -0.78 20.33
N PRO A 435 -16.95 -1.19 20.49
CA PRO A 435 -17.27 -2.56 20.85
C PRO A 435 -16.81 -3.51 19.75
N ALA A 436 -16.06 -4.55 20.13
CA ALA A 436 -15.72 -5.66 19.25
C ALA A 436 -17.01 -6.36 18.79
N LYS A 437 -17.48 -6.03 17.59
CA LYS A 437 -18.54 -6.80 16.93
C LYS A 437 -17.88 -8.01 16.26
N VAL A 438 -17.98 -9.16 16.91
CA VAL A 438 -17.74 -10.45 16.26
C VAL A 438 -18.81 -10.62 15.17
N ARG A 439 -18.44 -10.38 13.91
CA ARG A 439 -19.32 -10.64 12.76
C ARG A 439 -19.38 -12.15 12.50
N LYS A 440 -20.59 -12.72 12.63
CA LYS A 440 -20.95 -13.94 11.89
C LYS A 440 -21.52 -13.49 10.55
N LEU A 441 -20.75 -13.67 9.48
CA LEU A 441 -21.25 -13.58 8.12
C LEU A 441 -21.87 -14.94 7.77
N ALA A 442 -23.12 -14.94 7.33
CA ALA A 442 -23.81 -16.08 6.74
C ALA A 442 -23.36 -16.29 5.30
#